data_AF-A0A2D8GJE4-F1
#
_entry.id   AF-A0A2D8GJE4-F1
#
_cell.length_a   1.000
_cell.length_b   1.000
_cell.length_c   1.000
_cell.angle_alpha   90.00
_cell.angle_beta   90.00
_cell.angle_gamma   90.00
#
_symmetry.space_group_name_H-M   'P 1'
#
loop_
_entity.id
_entity.type
_entity.pdbx_description
1 polymer ?
#
loop_
_entity_poly.entity_id
_entity_poly.type
_entity_poly.pdbx_seq_one_letter_code
_entity_poly.pdbx_strand_id
1 'polypeptide(L)'
;MSFPYDKRPSLCGYCLAPGRGFYLEYDRRIYAGCKMDHLEKIRERLLQQKSLGIKATSNPQATKYAMGEIKKLYLEISDKHKTFAMHEWSQEDRDRFFNLFASHYLSFESEVADKGMPPMGK
;
A
#
# COMPACT_ATOMS: atom_id res chain seq x y z
N MET A 1 4.36 20.92 5.21
CA MET A 1 2.96 20.53 5.48
C MET A 1 2.94 19.03 5.78
N SER A 2 2.44 18.60 6.94
CA SER A 2 2.21 17.18 7.21
C SER A 2 0.79 16.81 6.78
N PHE A 3 0.66 15.79 5.94
CA PHE A 3 -0.64 15.24 5.58
C PHE A 3 -1.16 14.37 6.73
N PRO A 4 -2.46 14.46 7.10
CA PRO A 4 -3.05 13.59 8.11
C PRO A 4 -2.76 12.12 7.78
N TYR A 5 -2.47 11.29 8.79
CA TYR A 5 -2.05 9.90 8.56
C TYR A 5 -3.12 9.08 7.81
N ASP A 6 -4.38 9.34 8.11
CA ASP A 6 -5.59 8.78 7.49
C ASP A 6 -5.85 9.28 6.06
N LYS A 7 -5.12 10.30 5.58
CA LYS A 7 -5.32 10.93 4.26
C LYS A 7 -4.11 10.77 3.35
N ARG A 8 -3.51 9.58 3.33
CA ARG A 8 -2.29 9.27 2.56
C ARG A 8 -2.57 8.15 1.57
N PRO A 9 -2.73 8.47 0.27
CA PRO A 9 -2.86 7.44 -0.76
C PRO A 9 -1.63 6.52 -0.77
N SER A 10 -1.84 5.21 -0.87
CA SER A 10 -0.76 4.22 -0.82
C SER A 10 -0.03 4.04 -2.15
N LEU A 11 -0.65 4.42 -3.27
CA LEU A 11 -0.12 4.23 -4.62
C LEU A 11 0.16 5.57 -5.32
N CYS A 12 1.21 5.56 -6.13
CA CYS A 12 1.57 6.64 -7.03
C CYS A 12 0.43 6.90 -8.02
N GLY A 13 -0.09 8.13 -8.04
CA GLY A 13 -1.13 8.55 -8.97
C GLY A 13 -0.68 8.61 -10.44
N TYR A 14 0.57 8.28 -10.78
CA TYR A 14 1.04 8.21 -12.16
C TYR A 14 1.29 6.76 -12.60
N CYS A 15 2.21 6.06 -11.93
CA CYS A 15 2.64 4.73 -12.33
C CYS A 15 2.02 3.60 -11.51
N LEU A 16 1.16 3.90 -10.53
CA LEU A 16 0.50 2.93 -9.64
C LEU A 16 1.44 2.05 -8.79
N ALA A 17 2.74 2.30 -8.79
CA ALA A 17 3.68 1.72 -7.84
C ALA A 17 3.42 2.28 -6.42
N PRO A 18 3.90 1.61 -5.35
CA PRO A 18 3.84 2.16 -3.99
C PRO A 18 4.37 3.60 -3.92
N GLY A 19 3.62 4.48 -3.25
CA GLY A 19 4.05 5.85 -2.99
C GLY A 19 5.17 5.89 -1.95
N ARG A 20 6.14 6.80 -2.11
CA ARG A 20 7.29 6.95 -1.19
C ARG A 20 7.14 8.16 -0.25
N GLY A 21 5.90 8.49 0.14
CA GLY A 21 5.62 9.62 1.03
C GLY A 21 5.66 11.00 0.37
N PHE A 22 5.76 11.07 -0.96
CA PHE A 22 5.57 12.31 -1.70
C PHE A 22 4.08 12.51 -1.96
N TYR A 23 3.54 13.68 -1.64
CA TYR A 23 2.12 13.98 -1.79
C TYR A 23 1.90 15.29 -2.54
N LEU A 24 0.88 15.29 -3.40
CA LEU A 24 0.39 16.44 -4.15
C LEU A 24 -1.07 16.69 -3.76
N GLU A 25 -1.38 17.90 -3.30
CA GLU A 25 -2.77 18.35 -3.17
C GLU A 25 -3.20 19.07 -4.46
N TYR A 26 -4.30 18.62 -5.05
CA TYR A 26 -4.92 19.24 -6.22
C TYR A 26 -6.44 19.11 -6.11
N ASP A 27 -7.17 20.21 -6.31
CA ASP A 27 -8.64 20.25 -6.24
C ASP A 27 -9.20 19.59 -4.96
N ARG A 28 -8.64 19.97 -3.80
CA ARG A 28 -8.99 19.43 -2.46
C ARG A 28 -8.82 17.90 -2.32
N ARG A 29 -8.03 17.27 -3.19
CA ARG A 29 -7.68 15.84 -3.15
C ARG A 29 -6.18 15.66 -2.98
N ILE A 30 -5.79 14.60 -2.27
CA ILE A 30 -4.40 14.24 -2.06
C ILE A 30 -4.05 13.07 -2.98
N TYR A 31 -2.93 13.19 -3.68
CA TYR A 31 -2.34 12.18 -4.54
C TYR A 31 -0.96 11.82 -4.01
N ALA A 32 -0.55 10.57 -4.12
CA ALA A 32 0.82 10.18 -3.79
C ALA A 32 1.69 10.03 -5.05
N GLY A 33 3.00 10.22 -4.90
CA GLY A 33 4.01 9.95 -5.91
C GLY A 33 5.09 9.00 -5.37
N CYS A 34 5.67 8.17 -6.24
CA CYS A 34 6.85 7.38 -5.88
C CYS A 34 8.17 8.16 -6.05
N LYS A 35 8.15 9.27 -6.80
CA LYS A 35 9.24 10.24 -6.97
C LYS A 35 8.69 11.62 -7.33
N MET A 36 9.50 12.67 -7.20
CA MET A 36 9.08 14.06 -7.45
C MET A 36 8.60 14.30 -8.90
N ASP A 37 9.33 13.79 -9.90
CA ASP A 37 8.94 13.85 -11.33
C ASP A 37 7.54 13.27 -11.60
N HIS A 38 7.13 12.25 -10.84
CA HIS A 38 5.79 11.70 -10.99
C HIS A 38 4.70 12.61 -10.41
N LEU A 39 5.00 13.50 -9.43
CA LEU A 39 4.02 14.48 -8.97
C LEU A 39 3.67 15.48 -10.08
N GLU A 40 4.66 15.92 -10.86
CA GLU A 40 4.44 16.82 -12.00
C GLU A 40 3.58 16.14 -13.07
N LYS A 41 3.91 14.90 -13.43
CA LYS A 41 3.10 14.11 -14.38
C LYS A 41 1.68 13.84 -13.89
N ILE A 42 1.48 13.65 -12.59
CA ILE A 42 0.14 13.56 -11.99
C ILE A 42 -0.60 14.88 -12.24
N ARG A 43 0.02 16.01 -11.91
CA ARG A 43 -0.58 17.34 -12.09
C ARG A 43 -0.95 17.60 -13.55
N GLU A 44 -0.06 17.34 -14.49
CA GLU A 44 -0.30 17.48 -15.93
C GLU A 44 -1.48 16.62 -16.40
N ARG A 45 -1.51 15.35 -15.99
CA ARG A 45 -2.60 14.43 -16.32
C ARG A 45 -3.95 14.92 -15.79
N LEU A 46 -3.97 15.45 -14.56
CA LEU A 46 -5.18 16.01 -13.93
C LEU A 46 -5.64 17.29 -14.64
N LEU A 47 -4.72 18.17 -15.03
CA LEU A 47 -5.04 19.36 -15.84
C LEU A 47 -5.66 18.99 -17.20
N GLN A 48 -5.20 17.89 -17.80
CA GLN A 48 -5.72 17.36 -19.06
C GLN A 48 -6.98 16.48 -18.89
N GLN A 49 -7.51 16.34 -17.66
CA GLN A 49 -8.68 15.51 -17.34
C GLN A 49 -8.57 14.04 -17.81
N LYS A 50 -7.34 13.50 -17.90
CA LYS A 50 -7.10 12.13 -18.36
C LYS A 50 -7.19 11.12 -17.22
N SER A 51 -7.99 10.08 -17.40
CA SER A 51 -8.13 8.99 -16.43
C SER A 51 -6.95 7.99 -16.50
N LEU A 52 -6.74 7.24 -15.42
CA LEU A 52 -5.82 6.10 -15.38
C LEU A 52 -6.59 4.85 -15.82
N GLY A 53 -6.11 4.16 -16.85
CA GLY A 53 -6.77 2.95 -17.37
C GLY A 53 -6.53 1.67 -16.55
N ILE A 54 -5.51 1.66 -15.68
CA ILE A 54 -5.12 0.47 -14.92
C ILE A 54 -5.77 0.51 -13.53
N LYS A 55 -6.40 -0.59 -13.12
CA LYS A 55 -7.24 -0.73 -11.92
C LYS A 55 -6.56 -1.37 -10.70
N ALA A 56 -5.24 -1.60 -10.77
CA ALA A 56 -4.37 -2.33 -9.84
C ALA A 56 -4.33 -3.86 -10.03
N THR A 57 -3.16 -4.45 -9.77
CA THR A 57 -2.86 -5.88 -9.82
C THR A 57 -2.08 -6.27 -8.57
N SER A 58 -2.33 -7.45 -8.02
CA SER A 58 -1.58 -7.95 -6.86
C SER A 58 -0.34 -8.75 -7.29
N ASN A 59 0.70 -8.74 -6.44
CA ASN A 59 1.86 -9.60 -6.57
C ASN A 59 1.73 -10.79 -5.59
N PRO A 60 1.57 -12.03 -6.07
CA PRO A 60 1.47 -13.21 -5.22
C PRO A 60 2.67 -13.43 -4.28
N GLN A 61 3.89 -13.04 -4.70
CA GLN A 61 5.08 -13.16 -3.86
C GLN A 61 5.05 -12.17 -2.70
N ALA A 62 4.66 -10.93 -2.97
CA ALA A 62 4.48 -9.91 -1.94
C ALA A 62 3.38 -10.30 -0.95
N THR A 63 2.28 -10.88 -1.43
CA THR A 63 1.23 -11.47 -0.59
C THR A 63 1.79 -12.56 0.31
N LYS A 64 2.56 -13.51 -0.24
CA LYS A 64 3.17 -14.61 0.55
C LYS A 64 4.15 -14.09 1.60
N TYR A 65 4.96 -13.09 1.25
CA TYR A 65 5.87 -12.42 2.18
C TYR A 65 5.08 -11.77 3.33
N ALA A 66 4.10 -10.92 3.00
CA ALA A 66 3.29 -10.23 4.00
C ALA A 66 2.53 -11.20 4.92
N MET A 67 2.00 -12.31 4.38
CA MET A 67 1.38 -13.36 5.18
C MET A 67 2.36 -14.01 6.18
N GLY A 68 3.63 -14.18 5.78
CA GLY A 68 4.68 -14.68 6.67
C GLY A 68 4.94 -13.74 7.83
N GLU A 69 5.06 -12.44 7.54
CA GLU A 69 5.35 -11.40 8.54
C GLU A 69 4.23 -11.24 9.58
N ILE A 70 2.97 -11.28 9.16
CA ILE A 70 1.83 -11.05 10.07
C ILE A 70 1.44 -12.28 10.89
N LYS A 71 2.03 -13.46 10.66
CA LYS A 71 1.65 -14.70 11.33
C LYS A 71 1.74 -14.60 12.86
N LYS A 72 2.77 -13.91 13.38
CA LYS A 72 2.92 -13.72 14.83
C LYS A 72 1.77 -12.90 15.40
N LEU A 73 1.37 -11.84 14.71
CA LEU A 73 0.25 -10.98 15.11
C LEU A 73 -1.08 -11.72 15.08
N TYR A 74 -1.31 -12.56 14.06
CA TYR A 74 -2.49 -13.44 14.01
C TYR A 74 -2.64 -14.26 15.29
N LEU A 75 -1.55 -14.92 15.72
CA LEU A 75 -1.55 -15.78 16.91
C LEU A 75 -1.71 -14.97 18.20
N GLU A 76 -1.07 -13.80 18.29
CA GLU A 76 -1.22 -12.86 19.42
C GLU A 76 -2.68 -12.41 19.60
N ILE A 77 -3.32 -11.95 18.52
CA ILE A 77 -4.73 -11.52 18.55
C ILE A 77 -5.65 -12.71 18.84
N SER A 78 -5.38 -13.87 18.24
CA SER A 78 -6.17 -15.07 18.49
C SER A 78 -6.13 -15.50 19.96
N ASP A 79 -4.95 -15.44 20.59
CA ASP A 79 -4.80 -15.77 22.01
C ASP A 79 -5.47 -14.72 22.92
N LYS A 80 -5.40 -13.43 22.56
CA LYS A 80 -6.10 -12.34 23.26
C LYS A 80 -7.61 -12.58 23.29
N HIS A 81 -8.21 -12.96 22.16
CA HIS A 81 -9.66 -13.17 22.04
C HIS A 81 -10.10 -14.61 22.33
N LYS A 82 -9.17 -15.53 22.60
CA LYS A 82 -9.41 -16.97 22.79
C LYS A 82 -10.17 -17.61 21.63
N THR A 83 -9.93 -17.12 20.42
CA THR A 83 -10.56 -17.62 19.19
C THR A 83 -9.69 -17.36 17.98
N PHE A 84 -9.67 -18.32 17.06
CA PHE A 84 -9.05 -18.17 15.74
C PHE A 84 -9.98 -17.53 14.71
N ALA A 85 -11.24 -17.31 15.06
CA ALA A 85 -12.22 -16.73 14.15
C ALA A 85 -12.08 -15.19 14.12
N MET A 86 -11.55 -14.65 13.02
CA MET A 86 -11.32 -13.21 12.88
C MET A 86 -12.57 -12.34 13.06
N HIS A 87 -13.75 -12.86 12.74
CA HIS A 87 -15.00 -12.10 12.89
C HIS A 87 -15.40 -11.86 14.35
N GLU A 88 -14.87 -12.66 15.27
CA GLU A 88 -15.08 -12.53 16.72
C GLU A 88 -14.08 -11.57 17.38
N TRP A 89 -13.04 -11.15 16.65
CA TRP A 89 -12.08 -10.16 17.14
C TRP A 89 -12.69 -8.75 17.17
N SER A 90 -12.10 -7.88 17.98
CA SER A 90 -12.45 -6.46 17.99
C SER A 90 -12.18 -5.81 16.62
N GLN A 91 -12.95 -4.77 16.29
CA GLN A 91 -12.74 -4.01 15.04
C GLN A 91 -11.31 -3.44 14.97
N GLU A 92 -10.80 -2.90 16.08
CA GLU A 92 -9.44 -2.35 16.18
C GLU A 92 -8.37 -3.40 15.86
N ASP A 93 -8.49 -4.62 16.40
CA ASP A 93 -7.52 -5.69 16.14
C ASP A 93 -7.59 -6.17 14.69
N ARG A 94 -8.78 -6.23 14.10
CA ARG A 94 -8.94 -6.52 12.66
C ARG A 94 -8.28 -5.44 11.79
N ASP A 95 -8.52 -4.17 12.11
CA ASP A 95 -7.94 -3.04 11.39
C ASP A 95 -6.40 -3.05 11.52
N ARG A 96 -5.88 -3.30 12.72
CA ARG A 96 -4.44 -3.46 12.97
C ARG A 96 -3.85 -4.59 12.14
N PHE A 97 -4.52 -5.75 12.08
CA PHE A 97 -4.08 -6.91 11.31
C PHE A 97 -3.95 -6.60 9.82
N PHE A 98 -5.02 -6.06 9.20
CA PHE A 98 -5.02 -5.76 7.77
C PHE A 98 -4.09 -4.60 7.40
N ASN A 99 -3.98 -3.57 8.26
CA ASN A 99 -3.06 -2.46 8.02
C ASN A 99 -1.60 -2.91 8.05
N LEU A 100 -1.24 -3.82 8.97
CA LEU A 100 0.11 -4.38 9.01
C LEU A 100 0.38 -5.29 7.82
N PHE A 101 -0.59 -6.12 7.41
CA PHE A 101 -0.47 -6.90 6.17
C PHE A 101 -0.18 -6.03 4.95
N ALA A 102 -0.99 -4.98 4.76
CA ALA A 102 -0.80 -4.04 3.64
C ALA A 102 0.55 -3.32 3.72
N SER A 103 1.01 -2.98 4.92
CA SER A 103 2.33 -2.36 5.12
C SER A 103 3.46 -3.29 4.71
N HIS A 104 3.45 -4.56 5.14
CA HIS A 104 4.46 -5.54 4.73
C HIS A 104 4.43 -5.81 3.21
N TYR A 105 3.24 -5.88 2.61
CA TYR A 105 3.08 -6.01 1.17
C TYR A 105 3.73 -4.84 0.43
N LEU A 106 3.40 -3.59 0.82
CA LEU A 106 3.91 -2.39 0.16
C LEU A 106 5.41 -2.19 0.40
N SER A 107 5.94 -2.61 1.53
CA SER A 107 7.39 -2.63 1.79
C SER A 107 8.11 -3.54 0.81
N PHE A 108 7.62 -4.77 0.60
CA PHE A 108 8.18 -5.68 -0.40
C PHE A 108 8.13 -5.10 -1.81
N GLU A 109 6.97 -4.57 -2.24
CA GLU A 109 6.83 -3.95 -3.55
C GLU A 109 7.74 -2.73 -3.73
N SER A 110 7.97 -1.98 -2.66
CA SER A 110 8.90 -0.84 -2.67
C SER A 110 10.35 -1.29 -2.86
N GLU A 111 10.75 -2.41 -2.24
CA GLU A 111 12.07 -3.01 -2.43
C GLU A 111 12.23 -3.58 -3.85
N VAL A 112 11.22 -4.29 -4.36
CA VAL A 112 11.23 -4.79 -5.74
C VAL A 112 11.32 -3.64 -6.74
N ALA A 113 10.61 -2.54 -6.51
CA ALA A 113 10.69 -1.36 -7.37
C ALA A 113 12.09 -0.69 -7.33
N ASP A 114 12.80 -0.81 -6.20
CA ASP A 114 14.14 -0.23 -6.01
C ASP A 114 15.24 -1.08 -6.64
N LYS A 115 15.17 -2.40 -6.42
CA LYS A 115 16.23 -3.36 -6.76
C LYS A 115 15.96 -4.09 -8.09
N GLY A 116 14.74 -3.96 -8.62
CA GLY A 116 14.22 -4.81 -9.69
C GLY A 116 13.85 -6.21 -9.17
N MET A 117 12.87 -6.85 -9.81
CA MET A 117 12.64 -8.28 -9.59
C MET A 117 13.62 -9.07 -10.46
N PRO A 118 14.35 -10.07 -9.93
CA PRO A 118 15.09 -10.98 -10.80
C PRO A 118 14.12 -11.64 -11.78
N PRO A 119 14.52 -11.89 -13.04
CA PRO A 119 13.68 -12.64 -13.96
C PRO A 119 13.30 -13.96 -13.29
N MET A 120 12.01 -14.34 -13.32
CA MET A 120 11.57 -15.59 -12.73
C MET A 120 12.48 -16.73 -13.20
N GLY A 121 13.06 -17.45 -12.25
CA GLY A 121 13.97 -18.55 -12.53
C GLY A 121 13.29 -19.62 -13.38
N LYS A 122 14.10 -20.24 -14.26
CA LYS A 122 13.84 -21.55 -14.84
C LYS A 122 13.59 -22.59 -13.73
#